data_AF-A0A1F3F1E3-F1
#
_entry.id   AF-A0A1F3F1E3-F1
#
_cell.length_a   1.000
_cell.length_b   1.000
_cell.length_c   1.000
_cell.angle_alpha   90.00
_cell.angle_beta   90.00
_cell.angle_gamma   90.00
#
_symmetry.space_group_name_H-M   'P 1'
#
loop_
_entity.id
_entity.type
_entity.pdbx_description
1 polymer ?
#
loop_
_entity_poly.entity_id
_entity_poly.type
_entity_poly.pdbx_seq_one_letter_code
_entity_poly.pdbx_strand_id
1 'polypeptide(L)'
;MVKQLSESEIKEKLKAVFWDVNISKDELFDIFSNKKESIYSINVNKIYSRLLNSYDWYTILSIIPLEKMDNVFNDDVLNLLWPKLITKRYYNAKKILFR
;
A
#
# COMPACT_ATOMS: atom_id res chain seq x y z
N MET A 1 -1.69 16.50 11.78
CA MET A 1 -2.29 15.56 10.81
C MET A 1 -1.41 15.52 9.57
N VAL A 2 -1.11 14.34 9.04
CA VAL A 2 -0.36 14.20 7.78
C VAL A 2 -1.26 14.67 6.64
N LYS A 3 -0.77 15.60 5.83
CA LYS A 3 -1.50 16.06 4.64
C LYS A 3 -1.65 14.90 3.67
N GLN A 4 -2.88 14.61 3.27
CA GLN A 4 -3.16 13.60 2.24
C GLN A 4 -2.76 14.13 0.86
N LEU A 5 -2.17 13.25 0.06
CA LEU A 5 -1.83 13.51 -1.33
C LEU A 5 -3.11 13.61 -2.18
N SER A 6 -3.03 14.39 -3.25
CA SER A 6 -4.04 14.42 -4.29
C SER A 6 -4.09 13.10 -5.06
N GLU A 7 -5.21 12.84 -5.75
CA GLU A 7 -5.34 11.65 -6.61
C GLU A 7 -4.21 11.53 -7.64
N SER A 8 -3.81 12.65 -8.26
CA SER A 8 -2.73 12.66 -9.24
C SER A 8 -1.39 12.24 -8.61
N GLU A 9 -1.07 12.76 -7.43
CA GLU A 9 0.14 12.40 -6.69
C GLU A 9 0.12 10.93 -6.24
N ILE A 10 -1.03 10.42 -5.79
CA ILE A 10 -1.19 9.01 -5.43
C ILE A 10 -0.93 8.13 -6.66
N LYS A 11 -1.51 8.45 -7.82
CA LYS A 11 -1.30 7.72 -9.08
C LYS A 11 0.19 7.63 -9.44
N GLU A 12 0.92 8.74 -9.33
CA GLU A 12 2.36 8.76 -9.60
C GLU A 12 3.14 7.88 -8.60
N LYS A 13 2.80 7.94 -7.30
CA LYS A 13 3.42 7.08 -6.27
C LYS A 13 3.12 5.60 -6.51
N LEU A 14 1.88 5.25 -6.87
CA LEU A 14 1.51 3.88 -7.21
C LEU A 14 2.32 3.39 -8.42
N LYS A 15 2.42 4.20 -9.48
CA LYS A 15 3.20 3.80 -10.67
C LYS A 15 4.68 3.63 -10.36
N ALA A 16 5.25 4.49 -9.51
CA ALA A 16 6.65 4.40 -9.12
C ALA A 16 7.00 3.09 -8.39
N VAL A 17 6.10 2.53 -7.58
CA VAL A 17 6.35 1.23 -6.91
C VAL A 17 6.08 0.01 -7.81
N PHE A 18 5.50 0.22 -8.99
CA PHE A 18 5.25 -0.78 -10.04
C PHE A 18 5.99 -0.43 -11.34
N TRP A 19 7.20 0.12 -11.22
CA TRP A 19 8.03 0.54 -12.37
C TRP A 19 8.42 -0.63 -13.29
N ASP A 20 8.52 -1.83 -12.74
CA ASP A 20 8.87 -3.10 -13.39
C ASP A 20 7.67 -3.79 -14.06
N VAL A 21 6.46 -3.24 -13.95
CA VAL A 21 5.24 -3.84 -14.52
C VAL A 21 4.59 -2.92 -15.54
N ASN A 22 4.19 -3.51 -16.67
CA ASN A 22 3.42 -2.82 -17.71
C ASN A 22 1.94 -2.71 -17.33
N ILE A 23 1.65 -1.83 -16.36
CA ILE A 23 0.30 -1.46 -15.91
C ILE A 23 0.20 0.07 -15.82
N SER A 24 -0.92 0.66 -16.20
CA SER A 24 -1.09 2.11 -16.12
C SER A 24 -1.32 2.59 -14.68
N LYS A 25 -1.02 3.86 -14.42
CA LYS A 25 -1.26 4.48 -13.10
C LYS A 25 -2.76 4.55 -12.76
N ASP A 26 -3.61 4.72 -13.76
CA ASP A 26 -5.06 4.76 -13.59
C ASP A 26 -5.61 3.37 -13.23
N GLU A 27 -5.13 2.31 -13.87
CA GLU A 27 -5.48 0.93 -13.51
C GLU A 27 -5.05 0.56 -12.09
N LEU A 28 -3.83 0.94 -11.70
CA LEU A 28 -3.38 0.76 -10.31
C LEU A 28 -4.27 1.51 -9.32
N PHE A 29 -4.67 2.73 -9.65
CA PHE A 29 -5.52 3.54 -8.81
C PHE A 29 -6.95 3.01 -8.74
N ASP A 30 -7.48 2.43 -9.82
CA ASP A 30 -8.77 1.75 -9.83
C ASP A 30 -8.77 0.57 -8.85
N ILE A 31 -7.71 -0.25 -8.84
CA ILE A 31 -7.56 -1.35 -7.89
C ILE A 31 -7.41 -0.83 -6.47
N PHE A 32 -6.54 0.16 -6.26
CA PHE A 32 -6.32 0.79 -4.96
C PHE A 32 -7.59 1.42 -4.37
N SER A 33 -8.47 1.94 -5.24
CA SER A 33 -9.75 2.55 -4.87
C SER A 33 -10.91 1.54 -4.80
N ASN A 34 -10.65 0.24 -4.94
CA ASN A 34 -11.66 -0.83 -5.02
C ASN A 34 -12.69 -0.64 -6.16
N LYS A 35 -12.35 0.10 -7.21
CA LYS A 35 -13.15 0.20 -8.44
C LYS A 35 -12.96 -1.02 -9.35
N LYS A 36 -11.85 -1.74 -9.18
CA LYS A 36 -11.53 -3.02 -9.82
C LYS A 36 -10.93 -3.96 -8.78
N GLU A 37 -11.27 -5.25 -8.82
CA GLU A 37 -10.72 -6.22 -7.86
C GLU A 37 -9.25 -6.54 -8.14
N SER A 38 -8.89 -6.77 -9.40
CA SER A 38 -7.53 -7.10 -9.81
C SER A 38 -7.30 -6.90 -11.31
N ILE A 39 -6.04 -6.76 -11.70
CA ILE A 39 -5.57 -6.83 -13.09
C ILE A 39 -4.34 -7.74 -13.11
N TYR A 40 -4.35 -8.77 -13.96
CA TYR A 40 -3.38 -9.87 -13.93
C TYR A 40 -3.27 -10.48 -12.52
N SER A 41 -2.08 -10.47 -11.92
CA SER A 41 -1.82 -10.93 -10.54
C SER A 41 -1.72 -9.78 -9.53
N ILE A 42 -2.07 -8.55 -9.94
CA ILE A 42 -2.05 -7.36 -9.08
C ILE A 42 -3.44 -7.15 -8.50
N ASN A 43 -3.52 -7.21 -7.17
CA ASN A 43 -4.69 -6.87 -6.38
C ASN A 43 -4.31 -5.83 -5.32
N VAL A 44 -5.29 -5.38 -4.52
CA VAL A 44 -5.07 -4.35 -3.49
C VAL A 44 -4.01 -4.76 -2.46
N ASN A 45 -3.96 -6.05 -2.07
CA ASN A 45 -2.96 -6.56 -1.12
C ASN A 45 -1.53 -6.46 -1.68
N LYS A 46 -1.37 -6.74 -2.98
CA LYS A 46 -0.08 -6.57 -3.69
C LYS A 46 0.32 -5.09 -3.74
N ILE A 47 -0.63 -4.19 -3.94
CA ILE A 47 -0.38 -2.74 -3.92
C ILE A 47 0.10 -2.30 -2.54
N TYR A 48 -0.64 -2.65 -1.48
CA TYR A 48 -0.27 -2.31 -0.11
C TYR A 48 1.10 -2.85 0.28
N SER A 49 1.39 -4.12 -0.02
CA SER A 49 2.70 -4.70 0.30
C SER A 49 3.86 -3.98 -0.42
N ARG A 50 3.68 -3.59 -1.69
CA ARG A 50 4.69 -2.79 -2.41
C ARG A 50 4.88 -1.41 -1.80
N LEU A 51 3.79 -0.71 -1.48
CA LEU A 51 3.88 0.58 -0.80
C LEU A 51 4.70 0.46 0.49
N LEU A 52 4.33 -0.49 1.37
CA LEU A 52 4.99 -0.70 2.67
C LEU A 52 6.49 -1.04 2.55
N ASN A 53 6.89 -1.70 1.47
CA ASN A 53 8.30 -2.02 1.19
C ASN A 53 9.07 -0.84 0.57
N SER A 54 8.39 0.04 -0.16
CA SER A 54 9.04 1.10 -0.95
C SER A 54 9.09 2.47 -0.26
N TYR A 55 8.16 2.76 0.65
CA TYR A 55 8.02 4.09 1.25
C TYR A 55 8.13 4.08 2.78
N ASP A 56 8.55 5.21 3.34
CA ASP A 56 8.56 5.45 4.77
C ASP A 56 7.15 5.68 5.32
N TRP A 57 7.00 5.59 6.64
CA TRP A 57 5.72 5.66 7.33
C TRP A 57 4.91 6.94 7.04
N TYR A 58 5.56 8.11 6.95
CA TYR A 58 4.87 9.37 6.70
C TYR A 58 4.34 9.42 5.26
N THR A 59 5.13 8.94 4.30
CA THR A 59 4.68 8.81 2.92
C THR A 59 3.49 7.84 2.82
N ILE A 60 3.52 6.70 3.51
CA ILE A 60 2.37 5.78 3.52
C ILE A 60 1.14 6.48 4.10
N LEU A 61 1.26 7.19 5.23
CA LEU A 61 0.15 7.91 5.85
C LEU A 61 -0.38 9.06 4.99
N SER A 62 0.41 9.58 4.04
CA SER A 62 -0.06 10.58 3.07
C SER A 62 -0.82 9.98 1.88
N ILE A 63 -0.66 8.67 1.64
CA ILE A 63 -1.34 7.92 0.57
C ILE A 63 -2.57 7.21 1.11
N ILE A 64 -2.44 6.57 2.27
CA ILE A 64 -3.47 5.77 2.92
C ILE A 64 -3.81 6.41 4.27
N PRO A 65 -5.04 6.89 4.46
CA PRO A 65 -5.43 7.53 5.70
C PRO A 65 -5.53 6.48 6.81
N LEU A 66 -5.33 6.91 8.06
CA LEU A 66 -5.14 6.01 9.22
C LEU A 66 -6.35 5.09 9.45
N GLU A 67 -7.56 5.55 9.13
CA GLU A 67 -8.82 4.81 9.27
C GLU A 67 -8.86 3.58 8.36
N LYS A 68 -8.06 3.55 7.29
CA LYS A 68 -7.96 2.42 6.36
C LYS A 68 -6.78 1.50 6.65
N MET A 69 -5.96 1.80 7.66
CA MET A 69 -4.72 1.06 7.91
C MET A 69 -4.94 -0.37 8.41
N ASP A 70 -6.10 -0.67 8.99
CA ASP A 70 -6.42 -2.05 9.39
C ASP A 70 -6.45 -2.99 8.16
N ASN A 71 -6.96 -2.50 7.02
CA ASN A 71 -6.93 -3.23 5.75
C ASN A 71 -5.50 -3.41 5.22
N VAL A 72 -4.59 -2.47 5.52
CA VAL A 72 -3.19 -2.53 5.07
C VAL A 72 -2.38 -3.52 5.90
N PHE A 73 -2.70 -3.67 7.18
CA PHE A 73 -2.00 -4.56 8.09
C PHE A 73 -2.67 -5.93 8.25
N ASN A 74 -3.53 -6.33 7.33
CA ASN A 74 -4.02 -7.69 7.29
C ASN A 74 -2.86 -8.69 7.02
N ASP A 75 -3.05 -9.94 7.42
CA ASP A 75 -1.97 -10.92 7.36
C ASP A 75 -1.60 -11.27 5.92
N ASP A 76 -2.54 -11.20 4.97
CA ASP A 76 -2.28 -11.42 3.54
C ASP A 76 -1.30 -10.39 2.97
N VAL A 77 -1.37 -9.13 3.41
CA VAL A 77 -0.43 -8.07 3.02
C VAL A 77 0.92 -8.28 3.71
N LEU A 78 0.91 -8.49 5.03
CA LEU A 78 2.14 -8.59 5.81
C LEU A 78 3.01 -9.78 5.40
N ASN A 79 2.38 -10.89 5.00
CA ASN A 79 3.06 -12.09 4.52
C ASN A 79 3.73 -11.90 3.14
N LEU A 80 3.36 -10.87 2.38
CA LEU A 80 3.99 -10.51 1.11
C LEU A 80 5.22 -9.61 1.28
N LEU A 81 5.49 -9.10 2.48
CA LEU A 81 6.61 -8.20 2.73
C LEU A 81 7.95 -8.94 2.74
N TRP A 82 8.97 -8.29 2.19
CA TRP A 82 10.32 -8.82 2.16
C TRP A 82 11.34 -7.67 2.26
N PRO A 83 12.41 -7.82 3.05
CA PRO A 83 12.80 -8.99 3.86
C PRO A 83 11.94 -9.15 5.13
N LYS A 84 12.01 -10.33 5.78
CA LYS A 84 11.25 -10.68 7.01
C LYS A 84 11.38 -9.65 8.15
N LEU A 85 12.45 -8.88 8.17
CA LEU A 85 12.64 -7.78 9.13
C LEU A 85 11.55 -6.71 8.98
N ILE A 86 11.18 -6.36 7.75
CA ILE A 86 10.12 -5.39 7.45
C ILE A 86 8.77 -5.95 7.92
N THR A 87 8.49 -7.22 7.63
CA THR A 87 7.31 -7.93 8.12
C THR A 87 7.18 -7.82 9.63
N LYS A 88 8.25 -8.15 10.38
CA LYS A 88 8.25 -8.07 11.85
C LYS A 88 7.98 -6.66 12.37
N ARG A 89 8.56 -5.64 11.71
CA ARG A 89 8.33 -4.22 12.06
C ARG A 89 6.85 -3.85 11.95
N TYR A 90 6.19 -4.21 10.85
CA TYR A 90 4.78 -3.87 10.66
C TYR A 90 3.82 -4.74 11.49
N TYR A 91 4.17 -6.00 11.78
CA TYR A 91 3.43 -6.78 12.79
C TYR A 91 3.46 -6.10 14.16
N ASN A 92 4.60 -5.54 14.57
CA ASN A 92 4.68 -4.77 15.82
C ASN A 92 3.85 -3.48 15.75
N ALA A 93 3.87 -2.76 14.62
CA ALA A 93 3.05 -1.57 14.43
C ALA A 93 1.55 -1.89 14.52
N LYS A 94 1.09 -2.97 13.87
CA LYS A 94 -0.29 -3.48 13.96
C LYS A 94 -0.72 -3.68 15.41
N LYS A 95 0.11 -4.36 16.22
CA LYS A 95 -0.15 -4.61 17.65
C LYS A 95 -0.28 -3.35 18.50
N ILE A 96 0.38 -2.26 18.11
CA ILE A 96 0.34 -0.99 18.84
C ILE A 96 -0.90 -0.18 18.43
N LEU A 97 -1.24 -0.17 17.14
CA LEU A 97 -2.28 0.69 16.57
C LEU A 97 -3.70 0.12 16.72
N PHE A 98 -3.88 -1.20 16.65
CA PHE A 98 -5.20 -1.86 16.61
C PHE A 98 -5.40 -2.79 17.81
N ARG A 99 -4.94 -2.34 18.97
CA ARG A 99 -4.96 -3.11 20.21
C ARG A 99 -6.35 -3.29 20.77
#